data_AF-A0A5B7VRC5-F1
#
_entry.id   AF-A0A5B7VRC5-F1
#
_cell.length_a   1.000
_cell.length_b   1.000
_cell.length_c   1.000
_cell.angle_alpha   90.00
_cell.angle_beta   90.00
_cell.angle_gamma   90.00
#
_symmetry.space_group_name_H-M   'P 1'
#
loop_
_entity.id
_entity.type
_entity.pdbx_description
1 polymer ?
#
loop_
_entity_poly.entity_id
_entity_poly.type
_entity_poly.pdbx_seq_one_letter_code
_entity_poly.pdbx_strand_id
1 'polypeptide(L)'
;MLKFKLHHILSVCVGVVVVGGLVYINTSSYFSTSPVDGEAPTAPVATSENPLLKATKKDVGDWFPGTCFAEIYMQSSSYGGALVQGCIQKTAREIKAQTGATVSAEDFRSPEVISHFKGVYGASNPWRS
;
A
#
# COMPACT_ATOMS: atom_id res chain seq x y z
N MET A 1 31.81 -0.84 -41.50
CA MET A 1 31.47 -1.60 -40.27
C MET A 1 30.32 -0.94 -39.48
N LEU A 2 29.21 -0.55 -40.13
CA LEU A 2 28.11 0.19 -39.45
C LEU A 2 26.81 -0.64 -39.30
N LYS A 3 26.69 -1.75 -40.03
CA LYS A 3 25.48 -2.60 -40.02
C LYS A 3 25.37 -3.54 -38.80
N PHE A 4 26.48 -3.81 -38.10
CA PHE A 4 26.50 -4.75 -36.97
C PHE A 4 25.99 -4.15 -35.65
N LYS A 5 26.16 -2.84 -35.42
CA LYS A 5 25.74 -2.20 -34.15
C LYS A 5 24.24 -1.98 -34.04
N LEU A 6 23.54 -1.81 -35.17
CA LEU A 6 22.10 -1.55 -35.17
C LEU A 6 21.28 -2.79 -34.80
N HIS A 7 21.71 -3.98 -35.24
CA HIS A 7 21.06 -5.26 -34.91
C HIS A 7 21.13 -5.59 -33.42
N HIS A 8 22.25 -5.30 -32.75
CA HIS A 8 22.38 -5.56 -31.32
C HIS A 8 21.49 -4.66 -30.46
N ILE A 9 21.29 -3.40 -30.85
CA ILE A 9 20.43 -2.46 -30.12
C ILE A 9 18.96 -2.87 -30.27
N LEU A 10 18.53 -3.26 -31.47
CA LEU A 10 17.16 -3.72 -31.72
C LEU A 10 16.84 -5.01 -30.94
N SER A 11 17.77 -5.95 -30.86
CA SER A 11 17.57 -7.22 -30.14
C SER A 11 17.45 -7.03 -28.63
N VAL A 12 18.18 -6.09 -28.03
CA VAL A 12 18.12 -5.81 -26.58
C VAL A 12 16.80 -5.13 -26.21
N CYS A 13 16.28 -4.23 -27.06
CA CYS A 13 14.99 -3.59 -26.81
C CYS A 13 13.81 -4.59 -26.83
N VAL A 14 13.83 -5.57 -27.74
CA VAL A 14 12.78 -6.61 -27.78
C VAL A 14 12.82 -7.50 -26.53
N GLY A 15 14.01 -7.83 -26.01
CA GLY A 15 14.15 -8.64 -24.80
C GLY A 15 13.55 -7.99 -23.55
N VAL A 16 13.72 -6.67 -23.38
CA VAL A 16 13.20 -5.94 -22.21
C VAL A 16 11.66 -5.86 -22.25
N VAL A 17 11.05 -5.69 -23.42
CA VAL A 17 9.59 -5.60 -23.57
C VAL A 17 8.91 -6.95 -23.29
N VAL A 18 9.52 -8.08 -23.70
CA VAL A 18 8.93 -9.41 -23.49
C VAL A 18 9.00 -9.84 -22.01
N VAL A 19 10.10 -9.56 -21.31
CA VAL A 19 10.21 -9.86 -19.87
C VAL A 19 9.33 -8.93 -19.03
N GLY A 20 9.24 -7.64 -19.37
CA GLY A 20 8.32 -6.70 -18.71
C GLY A 20 6.85 -7.08 -18.93
N GLY A 21 6.48 -7.54 -20.13
CA GLY A 21 5.13 -8.01 -20.43
C GLY A 21 4.74 -9.28 -19.65
N LEU A 22 5.64 -10.25 -19.50
CA LEU A 22 5.37 -11.48 -18.74
C LEU A 22 5.18 -11.22 -17.24
N VAL A 23 5.94 -10.29 -16.65
CA VAL A 23 5.76 -9.88 -15.25
C VAL A 23 4.45 -9.10 -15.07
N TYR A 24 4.09 -8.24 -16.03
CA TYR A 24 2.83 -7.49 -15.97
C TYR A 24 1.60 -8.41 -16.07
N ILE A 25 1.64 -9.41 -16.96
CA ILE A 25 0.52 -10.35 -17.15
C ILE A 25 0.36 -11.28 -15.95
N ASN A 26 1.46 -11.73 -15.31
CA ASN A 26 1.37 -12.57 -14.11
C ASN A 26 0.80 -11.81 -12.88
N THR A 27 1.07 -10.51 -12.76
CA THR A 27 0.45 -9.68 -11.72
C THR A 27 -1.01 -9.32 -12.03
N SER A 28 -1.39 -9.19 -13.31
CA SER A 28 -2.74 -8.77 -13.69
C SER A 28 -3.76 -9.91 -13.80
N SER A 29 -3.32 -11.18 -13.90
CA SER A 29 -4.23 -12.33 -13.83
C SER A 29 -4.71 -12.68 -12.41
N TYR A 30 -4.23 -12.01 -11.36
CA TYR A 30 -4.84 -12.07 -10.03
C TYR A 30 -6.05 -11.14 -9.88
N PHE A 31 -6.35 -10.30 -10.87
CA PHE A 31 -7.57 -9.50 -10.92
C PHE A 31 -8.51 -10.02 -12.02
N SER A 32 -8.94 -11.28 -11.89
CA SER A 32 -10.17 -11.74 -12.54
C SER A 32 -11.25 -11.94 -11.49
N THR A 33 -12.24 -11.06 -11.59
CA THR A 33 -13.51 -11.03 -10.88
C THR A 33 -14.23 -12.38 -10.91
N SER A 34 -14.74 -12.81 -9.75
CA SER A 34 -16.00 -13.56 -9.67
C SER A 34 -17.00 -12.68 -8.91
N PRO A 35 -18.27 -12.57 -9.35
CA PRO A 35 -19.29 -11.85 -8.60
C PRO A 35 -19.74 -12.75 -7.45
N VAL A 36 -19.64 -12.27 -6.21
CA VAL A 36 -20.39 -12.85 -5.11
C VAL A 36 -21.46 -11.85 -4.73
N ASP A 37 -22.64 -12.02 -5.33
CA ASP A 37 -23.88 -11.61 -4.70
C ASP A 37 -24.01 -12.45 -3.42
N GLY A 38 -23.78 -11.78 -2.30
CA GLY A 38 -23.86 -12.33 -0.96
C GLY A 38 -24.22 -11.19 -0.02
N GLU A 39 -25.48 -11.19 0.37
CA GLU A 39 -26.17 -10.22 1.20
C GLU A 39 -25.42 -9.83 2.49
N ALA A 40 -25.63 -8.57 2.90
CA ALA A 40 -24.94 -7.81 3.93
C ALA A 40 -24.98 -8.43 5.36
N PRO A 41 -24.18 -7.88 6.28
CA PRO A 41 -24.82 -6.92 7.15
C PRO A 41 -24.09 -5.58 7.14
N THR A 42 -24.90 -4.54 7.02
CA THR A 42 -24.62 -3.14 7.32
C THR A 42 -23.62 -3.02 8.47
N ALA A 43 -22.34 -2.91 8.15
CA ALA A 43 -21.40 -2.34 9.11
C ALA A 43 -21.90 -0.91 9.32
N PRO A 44 -22.25 -0.51 10.55
CA PRO A 44 -22.76 0.82 10.79
C PRO A 44 -21.78 1.81 10.18
N VAL A 45 -22.31 2.76 9.43
CA VAL A 45 -21.58 3.98 9.05
C VAL A 45 -21.22 4.66 10.36
N ALA A 46 -20.12 4.22 10.97
CA ALA A 46 -19.48 4.95 12.03
C ALA A 46 -18.93 6.20 11.34
N THR A 47 -19.64 7.30 11.57
CA THR A 47 -19.21 8.66 11.32
C THR A 47 -17.91 8.92 12.08
N SER A 48 -16.83 8.43 11.50
CA SER A 48 -15.46 8.84 11.75
C SER A 48 -14.93 9.04 10.34
N GLU A 49 -14.77 10.31 9.92
CA GLU A 49 -14.13 10.66 8.67
C GLU A 49 -12.62 10.38 8.72
N ASN A 50 -12.20 9.29 9.36
CA ASN A 50 -10.82 8.86 9.40
C ASN A 50 -10.47 8.21 8.04
N PRO A 51 -9.69 8.88 7.18
CA PRO A 51 -9.31 8.35 5.86
C PRO A 51 -8.52 7.04 5.96
N LEU A 52 -7.91 6.74 7.11
CA LEU A 52 -7.22 5.47 7.35
C LEU A 52 -8.18 4.27 7.27
N LEU A 53 -9.45 4.42 7.65
CA LEU A 53 -10.44 3.33 7.61
C LEU A 53 -10.95 3.01 6.20
N LYS A 54 -10.71 3.90 5.23
CA LYS A 54 -11.08 3.73 3.82
C LYS A 54 -9.87 3.52 2.92
N ALA A 55 -8.67 3.56 3.49
CA ALA A 55 -7.43 3.53 2.71
C ALA A 55 -7.31 2.20 1.96
N THR A 56 -7.03 2.28 0.68
CA THR A 56 -6.62 1.13 -0.12
C THR A 56 -5.12 0.89 0.04
N LYS A 57 -4.63 -0.24 -0.48
CA LYS A 57 -3.18 -0.53 -0.52
C LYS A 57 -2.40 0.55 -1.27
N LYS A 58 -3.02 1.18 -2.28
CA LYS A 58 -2.42 2.29 -3.04
C LYS A 58 -2.27 3.53 -2.16
N ASP A 59 -3.33 3.89 -1.45
CA ASP A 59 -3.33 5.07 -0.58
C ASP A 59 -2.31 4.94 0.54
N VAL A 60 -2.18 3.76 1.15
CA VAL A 60 -1.14 3.49 2.13
C VAL A 60 0.27 3.60 1.51
N GLY A 61 0.45 3.16 0.27
CA GLY A 61 1.72 3.36 -0.46
C GLY A 61 2.06 4.83 -0.70
N ASP A 62 1.06 5.66 -0.93
CA ASP A 62 1.23 7.10 -1.18
C ASP A 62 1.42 7.90 0.11
N TRP A 63 0.80 7.49 1.22
CA TRP A 63 0.81 8.25 2.49
C TRP A 63 1.96 7.89 3.43
N PHE A 64 2.52 6.69 3.34
CA PHE A 64 3.55 6.22 4.27
C PHE A 64 4.95 6.36 3.66
N PRO A 65 5.72 7.41 3.99
CA PRO A 65 7.02 7.63 3.39
C PRO A 65 8.05 6.57 3.87
N GLY A 66 8.73 5.95 2.92
CA GLY A 66 9.84 5.02 3.19
C GLY A 66 9.42 3.86 4.11
N THR A 67 10.14 3.68 5.21
CA THR A 67 9.91 2.59 6.18
C THR A 67 8.84 2.91 7.23
N CYS A 68 8.11 4.03 7.10
CA CYS A 68 7.20 4.49 8.15
C CYS A 68 6.04 3.55 8.44
N PHE A 69 5.54 2.85 7.42
CA PHE A 69 4.49 1.84 7.64
C PHE A 69 4.99 0.72 8.55
N ALA A 70 6.16 0.17 8.26
CA ALA A 70 6.79 -0.88 9.06
C ALA A 70 7.09 -0.40 10.48
N GLU A 71 7.48 0.86 10.63
CA GLU A 71 7.73 1.43 11.94
C GLU A 71 6.48 1.48 12.83
N ILE A 72 5.39 1.97 12.26
CA ILE A 72 4.14 2.18 12.97
C ILE A 72 3.45 0.84 13.25
N TYR A 73 3.38 -0.05 12.25
CA TYR A 73 2.47 -1.19 12.29
C TYR A 73 3.12 -2.55 12.44
N MET A 74 4.40 -2.72 12.08
CA MET A 74 5.04 -4.04 12.14
C MET A 74 5.68 -4.31 13.50
N GLN A 75 5.61 -5.56 13.95
CA GLN A 75 6.22 -6.07 15.18
C GLN A 75 7.74 -5.92 15.15
N SER A 76 8.36 -6.24 14.01
CA SER A 76 9.78 -6.00 13.72
C SER A 76 9.96 -4.67 13.00
N SER A 77 9.78 -3.59 13.76
CA SER A 77 9.80 -2.22 13.24
C SER A 77 11.17 -1.78 12.72
N SER A 78 11.20 -0.96 11.66
CA SER A 78 12.42 -0.72 10.87
C SER A 78 13.57 0.03 11.53
N TYR A 79 13.51 0.57 12.72
CA TYR A 79 14.62 1.21 13.44
C TYR A 79 14.36 1.04 14.94
N GLY A 80 13.78 -0.11 15.31
CA GLY A 80 13.41 -0.44 16.68
C GLY A 80 12.31 0.44 17.27
N GLY A 81 11.49 1.13 16.47
CA GLY A 81 10.42 1.98 17.00
C GLY A 81 10.82 3.45 17.16
N ALA A 82 12.10 3.78 17.00
CA ALA A 82 12.63 5.11 17.30
C ALA A 82 11.99 6.22 16.44
N LEU A 83 11.48 5.86 15.25
CA LEU A 83 10.91 6.83 14.30
C LEU A 83 9.38 6.92 14.36
N VAL A 84 8.70 6.15 15.21
CA VAL A 84 7.22 6.05 15.21
C VAL A 84 6.55 7.42 15.28
N GLN A 85 6.96 8.29 16.21
CA GLN A 85 6.35 9.62 16.36
C GLN A 85 6.57 10.49 15.11
N GLY A 86 7.78 10.49 14.56
CA GLY A 86 8.10 11.24 13.34
C GLY A 86 7.37 10.70 12.11
N CYS A 87 7.19 9.39 12.03
CA CYS A 87 6.45 8.72 10.97
C CYS A 87 4.95 9.04 11.04
N ILE A 88 4.34 8.98 12.22
CA ILE A 88 2.94 9.39 12.42
C ILE A 88 2.74 10.83 11.96
N GLN A 89 3.60 11.76 12.41
CA GLN A 89 3.48 13.17 12.01
C GLN A 89 3.66 13.39 10.51
N LYS A 90 4.61 12.69 9.89
CA LYS A 90 4.83 12.78 8.43
C LYS A 90 3.62 12.25 7.67
N THR A 91 3.15 11.06 7.99
CA THR A 91 2.01 10.44 7.32
C THR A 91 0.72 11.24 7.55
N ALA A 92 0.49 11.77 8.76
CA ALA A 92 -0.66 12.64 9.03
C ALA A 92 -0.67 13.89 8.14
N ARG A 93 0.52 14.47 7.84
CA ARG A 93 0.63 15.60 6.90
C ARG A 93 0.31 15.19 5.47
N GLU A 94 0.80 14.03 5.01
CA GLU A 94 0.50 13.53 3.66
C GLU A 94 -1.00 13.26 3.48
N ILE A 95 -1.61 12.60 4.47
CA ILE A 95 -3.06 12.34 4.48
C ILE A 95 -3.84 13.65 4.41
N LYS A 96 -3.48 14.65 5.22
CA LYS A 96 -4.13 15.96 5.20
C LYS A 96 -3.95 16.66 3.86
N ALA A 97 -2.77 16.57 3.25
CA ALA A 97 -2.51 17.19 1.95
C ALA A 97 -3.35 16.57 0.83
N GLN A 98 -3.58 15.25 0.86
CA GLN A 98 -4.31 14.54 -0.20
C GLN A 98 -5.83 14.49 0.03
N THR A 99 -6.27 14.40 1.28
CA THR A 99 -7.68 14.16 1.64
C THR A 99 -8.35 15.38 2.27
N GLY A 100 -7.59 16.37 2.73
CA GLY A 100 -8.08 17.48 3.54
C GLY A 100 -8.41 17.12 4.99
N ALA A 101 -8.48 15.83 5.33
CA ALA A 101 -8.81 15.35 6.66
C ALA A 101 -7.60 15.42 7.62
N THR A 102 -7.85 15.75 8.88
CA THR A 102 -6.81 15.69 9.92
C THR A 102 -6.94 14.37 10.67
N VAL A 103 -5.83 13.64 10.78
CA VAL A 103 -5.74 12.39 11.54
C VAL A 103 -4.80 12.57 12.72
N SER A 104 -5.18 12.05 13.88
CA SER A 104 -4.40 12.13 15.12
C SER A 104 -3.55 10.87 15.33
N ALA A 105 -2.67 10.87 16.33
CA ALA A 105 -1.85 9.68 16.62
C ALA A 105 -2.69 8.49 17.11
N GLU A 106 -3.81 8.79 17.77
CA GLU A 106 -4.78 7.82 18.28
C GLU A 106 -5.48 7.11 17.11
N ASP A 107 -5.79 7.83 16.03
CA ASP A 107 -6.37 7.27 14.82
C ASP A 107 -5.48 6.19 14.19
N PHE A 108 -4.16 6.41 14.13
CA PHE A 108 -3.22 5.40 13.61
C PHE A 108 -3.20 4.14 14.46
N ARG A 109 -3.48 4.24 15.76
CA ARG A 109 -3.41 3.12 16.72
C ARG A 109 -4.78 2.53 17.05
N SER A 110 -5.84 3.02 16.42
CA SER A 110 -7.17 2.50 16.69
C SER A 110 -7.23 1.02 16.26
N PRO A 111 -7.93 0.17 17.03
CA PRO A 111 -8.05 -1.26 16.69
C PRO A 111 -8.72 -1.45 15.33
N GLU A 112 -9.61 -0.54 14.95
CA GLU A 112 -10.31 -0.53 13.67
C GLU A 112 -9.36 -0.27 12.50
N VAL A 113 -8.46 0.72 12.61
CA VAL A 113 -7.46 1.01 11.57
C VAL A 113 -6.46 -0.14 11.45
N ILE A 114 -6.01 -0.71 12.57
CA ILE A 114 -5.11 -1.87 12.56
C ILE A 114 -5.79 -3.06 11.88
N SER A 115 -7.07 -3.33 12.20
CA SER A 115 -7.85 -4.39 11.57
C SER A 115 -8.07 -4.16 10.08
N HIS A 116 -8.37 -2.92 9.68
CA HIS A 116 -8.52 -2.53 8.29
C HIS A 116 -7.22 -2.78 7.51
N PHE A 117 -6.08 -2.31 8.02
CA PHE A 117 -4.79 -2.51 7.36
C PHE A 117 -4.35 -3.97 7.32
N LYS A 118 -4.69 -4.77 8.34
CA LYS A 118 -4.58 -6.24 8.31
C LYS A 118 -5.35 -6.83 7.14
N GLY A 119 -6.56 -6.35 6.86
CA GLY A 119 -7.34 -6.75 5.69
C GLY A 119 -6.67 -6.32 4.37
N VAL A 120 -6.21 -5.08 4.28
CA VAL A 120 -5.60 -4.50 3.06
C VAL A 120 -4.31 -5.21 2.65
N TYR A 121 -3.48 -5.61 3.62
CA TYR A 121 -2.18 -6.26 3.36
C TYR A 121 -2.16 -7.77 3.57
N GLY A 122 -3.24 -8.32 4.13
CA GLY A 122 -3.35 -9.73 4.49
C GLY A 122 -2.67 -10.08 5.83
N ALA A 123 -2.99 -11.27 6.32
CA ALA A 123 -2.52 -11.79 7.60
C ALA A 123 -1.00 -12.05 7.68
N SER A 124 -0.29 -11.97 6.55
CA SER A 124 1.15 -12.27 6.46
C SER A 124 2.06 -11.19 7.03
N ASN A 125 1.55 -9.98 7.33
CA ASN A 125 2.33 -8.95 8.01
C ASN A 125 2.35 -9.20 9.53
N PRO A 126 3.50 -9.18 10.20
CA PRO A 126 3.57 -9.31 11.65
C PRO A 126 3.19 -7.97 12.27
N TRP A 127 1.94 -7.80 12.70
CA TRP A 127 1.44 -6.55 13.26
C TRP A 127 1.85 -6.36 14.73
N ARG A 128 1.95 -5.12 15.20
CA ARG A 128 2.02 -4.83 16.64
C ARG A 128 0.74 -5.34 17.32
N SER A 129 0.91 -6.19 18.32
CA SER A 129 -0.14 -6.81 19.15
C SER A 129 -0.43 -6.00 20.39
#